data_AF-A0A286CLG1-F1
#
_entry.id   AF-A0A286CLG1-F1
#
_cell.length_a   1.000
_cell.length_b   1.000
_cell.length_c   1.000
_cell.angle_alpha   90.00
_cell.angle_beta   90.00
_cell.angle_gamma   90.00
#
_symmetry.space_group_name_H-M   'P 1'
#
loop_
_entity.id
_entity.type
_entity.pdbx_description
1 polymer ?
#
loop_
_entity_poly.entity_id
_entity_poly.type
_entity_poly.pdbx_seq_one_letter_code
_entity_poly.pdbx_strand_id
1 'polypeptide(L)'
;MTTSARTRGEGPISPSGIPAIPVFLYHAVMDDPPEWIAEFTVTPRQFAAHLDVIAGSGRTPVTISAVADHLAGRAPLPPRPVLLTFDDGFADLPGPTAEVLAARGLPATAYLTTGAIAPGGRSLLPPAPMMALARAAELERSGMEIGSHTVTHAQLDTLSAKALAYELRTSKAVLEDALGHEIRHLAYPHGYNSPRVRAMSARAGYETATAVRHALSSGRDERYRIARLIVRRTHTVADVEGWLAGAGARVAPYRDGPRTIAWRWYRRARAVVHGPEFAG
;
A
#
# COMPACT_ATOMS: atom_id res chain seq x y z
N MET A 1 21.24 -35.50 -37.39
CA MET A 1 21.62 -35.52 -35.96
C MET A 1 22.73 -34.49 -35.81
N THR A 2 22.61 -33.35 -35.12
CA THR A 2 22.06 -33.12 -33.78
C THR A 2 21.51 -31.70 -33.64
N THR A 3 20.23 -31.68 -33.29
CA THR A 3 19.40 -30.78 -32.48
C THR A 3 19.93 -29.40 -32.02
N SER A 4 19.14 -28.40 -32.41
CA SER A 4 19.06 -27.00 -31.98
C SER A 4 18.75 -26.83 -30.48
N ALA A 5 19.43 -25.88 -29.84
CA ALA A 5 19.16 -25.41 -28.49
C ALA A 5 18.00 -24.40 -28.52
N ARG A 6 16.89 -24.73 -27.85
CA ARG A 6 15.82 -23.78 -27.53
C ARG A 6 16.17 -23.00 -26.26
N THR A 7 16.28 -21.69 -26.41
CA THR A 7 16.25 -20.71 -25.32
C THR A 7 14.91 -20.80 -24.56
N ARG A 8 14.97 -20.70 -23.23
CA ARG A 8 13.80 -20.73 -22.35
C ARG A 8 13.05 -19.39 -22.45
N GLY A 9 11.73 -19.52 -22.47
CA GLY A 9 10.81 -18.48 -22.90
C GLY A 9 10.65 -17.33 -21.92
N GLU A 10 10.53 -16.15 -22.51
CA GLU A 10 9.95 -14.95 -21.93
C GLU A 10 8.54 -15.28 -21.40
N GLY A 11 8.27 -14.90 -20.16
CA GLY A 11 6.92 -14.99 -19.58
C GLY A 11 5.93 -14.10 -20.35
N PRO A 12 4.62 -14.31 -20.16
CA PRO A 12 3.60 -13.58 -20.92
C PRO A 12 3.76 -12.07 -20.71
N ILE A 13 4.11 -11.39 -21.80
CA ILE A 13 4.20 -9.93 -21.86
C ILE A 13 2.75 -9.42 -21.81
N SER A 14 2.38 -8.66 -20.76
CA SER A 14 1.08 -7.97 -20.74
C SER A 14 0.89 -7.17 -22.04
N PRO A 15 -0.35 -7.06 -22.55
CA PRO A 15 -0.65 -6.51 -23.89
C PRO A 15 -0.24 -5.04 -24.14
N SER A 16 0.43 -4.39 -23.18
CA SER A 16 0.98 -3.03 -23.25
C SER A 16 2.51 -2.95 -23.32
N GLY A 17 3.26 -4.06 -23.31
CA GLY A 17 4.73 -4.06 -23.35
C GLY A 17 5.42 -3.45 -22.12
N ILE A 18 4.65 -3.08 -21.09
CA ILE A 18 5.14 -2.54 -19.82
C ILE A 18 5.15 -3.70 -18.81
N PRO A 19 6.31 -4.07 -18.24
CA PRO A 19 6.36 -5.13 -17.23
C PRO A 19 5.51 -4.79 -16.00
N ALA A 20 4.58 -5.68 -15.67
CA ALA A 20 3.70 -5.54 -14.51
C ALA A 20 4.43 -5.84 -13.19
N ILE A 21 4.16 -5.00 -12.20
CA ILE A 21 4.69 -5.10 -10.84
C ILE A 21 3.50 -5.31 -9.89
N PRO A 22 3.33 -6.51 -9.32
CA PRO A 22 2.34 -6.74 -8.28
C PRO A 22 2.75 -6.01 -7.00
N VAL A 23 1.88 -5.12 -6.53
CA VAL A 23 2.00 -4.43 -5.24
C VAL A 23 0.76 -4.80 -4.43
N PHE A 24 0.90 -5.76 -3.53
CA PHE A 24 -0.19 -6.24 -2.71
C PHE A 24 -0.48 -5.28 -1.56
N LEU A 25 -1.75 -5.02 -1.31
CA LEU A 25 -2.23 -4.21 -0.19
C LEU A 25 -3.06 -5.11 0.73
N TYR A 26 -2.50 -5.39 1.90
CA TYR A 26 -3.17 -6.03 3.02
C TYR A 26 -3.55 -4.97 4.06
N HIS A 27 -4.58 -5.24 4.87
CA HIS A 27 -4.91 -4.41 6.04
C HIS A 27 -4.58 -5.16 7.33
N ALA A 28 -5.37 -6.20 7.65
CA ALA A 28 -5.18 -7.00 8.85
C ALA A 28 -5.15 -8.51 8.53
N VAL A 29 -4.36 -9.24 9.31
CA VAL A 29 -4.27 -10.70 9.29
C VAL A 29 -4.88 -11.25 10.58
N MET A 30 -6.16 -11.65 10.52
CA MET A 30 -6.93 -12.04 11.71
C MET A 30 -8.07 -12.99 11.37
N ASP A 31 -8.34 -13.93 12.27
CA ASP A 31 -9.45 -14.89 12.14
C ASP A 31 -10.81 -14.22 12.41
N ASP A 32 -10.89 -13.42 13.47
CA ASP A 32 -12.11 -12.78 13.97
C ASP A 32 -12.03 -11.23 13.91
N PRO A 33 -12.25 -10.62 12.73
CA PRO A 33 -12.18 -9.18 12.55
C PRO A 33 -13.46 -8.47 13.00
N PRO A 34 -13.37 -7.18 13.39
CA PRO A 34 -14.53 -6.30 13.43
C PRO A 34 -15.25 -6.28 12.07
N GLU A 35 -16.58 -6.20 12.09
CA GLU A 35 -17.43 -6.29 10.88
C GLU A 35 -17.02 -5.27 9.80
N TRP A 36 -16.71 -4.03 10.21
CA TRP A 36 -16.39 -2.93 9.31
C TRP A 36 -15.13 -3.16 8.46
N ILE A 37 -14.19 -4.00 8.90
CA ILE A 37 -12.94 -4.30 8.18
C ILE A 37 -12.92 -5.72 7.62
N ALA A 38 -13.92 -6.56 7.95
CA ALA A 38 -13.90 -7.99 7.66
C ALA A 38 -13.62 -8.33 6.19
N GLU A 39 -14.18 -7.57 5.23
CA GLU A 39 -13.93 -7.74 3.79
C GLU A 39 -12.45 -7.57 3.41
N PHE A 40 -11.72 -6.71 4.11
CA PHE A 40 -10.33 -6.33 3.81
C PHE A 40 -9.29 -7.07 4.65
N THR A 41 -9.72 -8.07 5.40
CA THR A 41 -8.84 -8.95 6.20
C THR A 41 -8.58 -10.27 5.49
N VAL A 42 -7.50 -10.95 5.88
CA VAL A 42 -7.25 -12.36 5.55
C VAL A 42 -7.00 -13.14 6.83
N THR A 43 -7.32 -14.44 6.85
CA THR A 43 -6.92 -15.27 7.99
C THR A 43 -5.41 -15.53 7.97
N PRO A 44 -4.76 -15.84 9.11
CA PRO A 44 -3.36 -16.24 9.14
C PRO A 44 -3.06 -17.42 8.19
N ARG A 45 -4.00 -18.37 8.06
CA ARG A 45 -3.88 -19.50 7.12
C ARG A 45 -3.90 -19.05 5.66
N GLN A 46 -4.83 -18.16 5.28
CA GLN A 46 -4.88 -17.62 3.92
C GLN A 46 -3.63 -16.81 3.61
N PHE A 47 -3.20 -15.97 4.56
CA PHE A 47 -2.01 -15.16 4.43
C PHE A 47 -0.77 -16.02 4.21
N ALA A 48 -0.54 -17.05 5.03
CA ALA A 48 0.57 -17.99 4.85
C ALA A 48 0.56 -18.62 3.45
N ALA A 49 -0.61 -19.06 2.96
CA ALA A 49 -0.74 -19.62 1.61
C ALA A 49 -0.43 -18.61 0.50
N HIS A 50 -0.82 -17.34 0.66
CA HIS A 50 -0.44 -16.26 -0.25
C HIS A 50 1.07 -16.04 -0.25
N LEU A 51 1.70 -16.02 0.92
CA LEU A 51 3.15 -15.81 1.02
C LEU A 51 3.95 -16.97 0.41
N ASP A 52 3.49 -18.21 0.54
CA ASP A 52 4.17 -19.37 -0.02
C ASP A 52 4.22 -19.29 -1.56
N VAL A 53 3.13 -18.88 -2.22
CA VAL A 53 3.14 -18.68 -3.69
C VAL A 53 3.92 -17.45 -4.11
N ILE A 54 3.92 -16.37 -3.32
CA ILE A 54 4.73 -15.18 -3.60
C ILE A 54 6.21 -15.54 -3.53
N ALA A 55 6.65 -16.21 -2.47
CA ALA A 55 8.03 -16.66 -2.29
C ALA A 55 8.47 -17.67 -3.37
N GLY A 56 7.56 -18.59 -3.77
CA GLY A 56 7.80 -19.57 -4.83
C GLY A 56 7.75 -19.03 -6.26
N SER A 57 7.32 -17.77 -6.47
CA SER A 57 7.05 -17.23 -7.82
C SER A 57 8.30 -16.90 -8.65
N GLY A 58 9.49 -16.94 -8.06
CA GLY A 58 10.74 -16.50 -8.67
C GLY A 58 10.79 -14.99 -8.93
N ARG A 59 9.94 -14.21 -8.25
CA ARG A 59 9.96 -12.74 -8.24
C ARG A 59 10.92 -12.25 -7.16
N THR A 60 11.41 -11.03 -7.31
CA THR A 60 12.30 -10.40 -6.33
C THR A 60 11.48 -9.54 -5.36
N PRO A 61 11.35 -9.93 -4.09
CA PRO A 61 10.67 -9.12 -3.08
C PRO A 61 11.42 -7.81 -2.83
N VAL A 62 10.72 -6.67 -2.84
CA VAL A 62 11.27 -5.36 -2.51
C VAL A 62 10.25 -4.51 -1.73
N THR A 63 10.71 -3.42 -1.13
CA THR A 63 9.84 -2.41 -0.53
C THR A 63 9.50 -1.30 -1.52
N ILE A 64 8.63 -0.35 -1.13
CA ILE A 64 8.24 0.75 -2.03
C ILE A 64 9.43 1.65 -2.41
N SER A 65 10.47 1.72 -1.58
CA SER A 65 11.72 2.42 -1.89
C SER A 65 12.34 2.02 -3.21
N ALA A 66 12.34 0.72 -3.57
CA ALA A 66 12.94 0.28 -4.83
C ALA A 66 12.19 0.85 -6.06
N VAL A 67 10.85 0.93 -5.97
CA VAL A 67 10.02 1.56 -7.00
C VAL A 67 10.24 3.08 -6.99
N ALA A 68 10.34 3.69 -5.81
CA ALA A 68 10.62 5.12 -5.68
C ALA A 68 11.95 5.53 -6.32
N ASP A 69 13.02 4.79 -6.03
CA ASP A 69 14.35 5.03 -6.56
C ASP A 69 14.38 4.87 -8.08
N HIS A 70 13.66 3.89 -8.62
CA HIS A 70 13.49 3.73 -10.06
C HIS A 70 12.75 4.88 -10.72
N LEU A 71 11.61 5.29 -10.16
CA LEU A 71 10.84 6.44 -10.66
C LEU A 71 11.57 7.78 -10.49
N ALA A 72 12.60 7.82 -9.65
CA ALA A 72 13.50 8.94 -9.50
C ALA A 72 14.76 8.86 -10.38
N GLY A 73 14.95 7.77 -11.12
CA GLY A 73 16.15 7.54 -11.93
C GLY A 73 17.42 7.30 -11.11
N ARG A 74 17.29 6.94 -9.83
CA ARG A 74 18.44 6.68 -8.93
C ARG A 74 18.96 5.25 -9.01
N ALA A 75 18.08 4.28 -9.25
CA ALA A 75 18.46 2.87 -9.35
C ALA A 75 17.53 2.11 -10.32
N PRO A 76 18.02 1.09 -11.05
CA PRO A 76 17.14 0.20 -11.80
C PRO A 76 16.30 -0.68 -10.85
N LEU A 77 15.11 -1.08 -11.29
CA LEU A 77 14.36 -2.13 -10.60
C LEU A 77 15.10 -3.47 -10.73
N PRO A 78 15.06 -4.34 -9.71
CA PRO A 78 15.53 -5.70 -9.86
C PRO A 78 14.62 -6.49 -10.82
N PRO A 79 15.07 -7.64 -11.35
CA PRO A 79 14.24 -8.48 -12.20
C PRO A 79 12.95 -8.92 -11.49
N ARG A 80 11.82 -8.78 -12.18
CA ARG A 80 10.49 -9.25 -11.74
C ARG A 80 10.15 -8.84 -10.29
N PRO A 81 10.10 -7.54 -9.95
CA PRO A 81 9.85 -7.13 -8.58
C PRO A 81 8.45 -7.52 -8.10
N VAL A 82 8.31 -7.72 -6.79
CA VAL A 82 7.03 -7.91 -6.09
C VAL A 82 7.08 -7.18 -4.74
N LEU A 83 5.98 -6.54 -4.36
CA LEU A 83 5.90 -5.74 -3.15
C LEU A 83 4.70 -6.16 -2.31
N LEU A 84 4.86 -6.16 -1.00
CA LEU A 84 3.78 -6.30 -0.03
C LEU A 84 3.66 -5.01 0.78
N THR A 85 2.44 -4.54 0.97
CA THR A 85 2.13 -3.34 1.74
C THR A 85 1.03 -3.62 2.75
N PHE A 86 1.11 -2.98 3.92
CA PHE A 86 0.15 -3.09 5.01
C PHE A 86 -0.32 -1.71 5.40
N ASP A 87 -1.63 -1.47 5.42
CA ASP A 87 -2.20 -0.18 5.81
C ASP A 87 -2.74 -0.21 7.26
N ASP A 88 -3.05 0.97 7.78
CA ASP A 88 -3.68 1.28 9.08
C ASP A 88 -2.85 1.08 10.35
N GLY A 89 -2.12 -0.03 10.48
CA GLY A 89 -1.37 -0.36 11.71
C GLY A 89 -2.19 -1.15 12.73
N PHE A 90 -2.88 -2.20 12.30
CA PHE A 90 -3.57 -3.13 13.20
C PHE A 90 -2.62 -3.86 14.16
N ALA A 91 -3.16 -4.31 15.29
CA ALA A 91 -2.37 -4.94 16.36
C ALA A 91 -1.72 -6.27 15.97
N ASP A 92 -2.21 -6.96 14.93
CA ASP A 92 -1.64 -8.21 14.43
C ASP A 92 -0.33 -8.01 13.66
N LEU A 93 -0.05 -6.78 13.20
CA LEU A 93 1.07 -6.51 12.33
C LEU A 93 2.43 -6.77 13.02
N PRO A 94 2.73 -6.20 14.22
CA PRO A 94 3.95 -6.53 14.94
C PRO A 94 3.87 -7.88 15.65
N GLY A 95 4.90 -8.71 15.48
CA GLY A 95 4.93 -10.09 15.98
C GLY A 95 4.52 -11.06 14.86
N PRO A 96 3.40 -11.80 14.97
CA PRO A 96 3.11 -12.93 14.07
C PRO A 96 3.18 -12.60 12.58
N THR A 97 2.54 -11.51 12.14
CA THR A 97 2.48 -11.13 10.72
C THR A 97 3.87 -10.74 10.19
N ALA A 98 4.57 -9.85 10.89
CA ALA A 98 5.91 -9.41 10.51
C ALA A 98 6.96 -10.55 10.59
N GLU A 99 6.88 -11.43 11.59
CA GLU A 99 7.78 -12.58 11.76
C GLU A 99 7.60 -13.61 10.63
N VAL A 100 6.36 -13.87 10.21
CA VAL A 100 6.07 -14.80 9.10
C VAL A 100 6.57 -14.29 7.75
N LEU A 101 6.56 -12.97 7.54
CA LEU A 101 7.18 -12.32 6.39
C LEU A 101 8.72 -12.43 6.44
N ALA A 102 9.30 -12.08 7.59
CA ALA A 102 10.75 -12.13 7.81
C ALA A 102 11.30 -13.55 7.60
N ALA A 103 10.62 -14.58 8.12
CA ALA A 103 11.00 -15.98 7.96
C ALA A 103 11.02 -16.45 6.50
N ARG A 104 10.32 -15.75 5.60
CA ARG A 104 10.26 -16.03 4.15
C ARG A 104 11.14 -15.10 3.32
N GLY A 105 11.88 -14.18 3.94
CA GLY A 105 12.67 -13.16 3.22
C GLY A 105 11.79 -12.23 2.39
N LEU A 106 10.59 -11.91 2.87
CA LEU A 106 9.62 -11.04 2.21
C LEU A 106 9.59 -9.66 2.89
N PRO A 107 10.49 -8.72 2.53
CA PRO A 107 10.36 -7.34 2.98
C PRO A 107 9.03 -6.74 2.52
N ALA A 108 8.49 -5.84 3.32
CA ALA A 108 7.20 -5.20 3.09
C ALA A 108 7.25 -3.72 3.51
N THR A 109 6.24 -2.94 3.13
CA THR A 109 6.08 -1.55 3.59
C THR A 109 4.82 -1.41 4.44
N ALA A 110 4.93 -0.93 5.68
CA ALA A 110 3.80 -0.63 6.55
C ALA A 110 3.47 0.86 6.52
N TYR A 111 2.23 1.22 6.23
CA TYR A 111 1.72 2.60 6.28
C TYR A 111 0.89 2.79 7.54
N LEU A 112 1.35 3.64 8.46
CA LEU A 112 0.81 3.74 9.80
C LEU A 112 -0.09 4.97 9.99
N THR A 113 -1.32 4.77 10.50
CA THR A 113 -2.24 5.85 10.88
C THR A 113 -1.90 6.35 12.27
N THR A 114 -1.09 7.40 12.36
CA THR A 114 -0.48 7.86 13.64
C THR A 114 -1.49 8.16 14.74
N GLY A 115 -2.65 8.73 14.42
CA GLY A 115 -3.71 9.02 15.40
C GLY A 115 -4.42 7.78 15.94
N ALA A 116 -4.27 6.61 15.31
CA ALA A 116 -4.82 5.34 15.79
C ALA A 116 -3.84 4.57 16.69
N ILE A 117 -2.54 4.83 16.57
CA ILE A 117 -1.48 4.06 17.24
C ILE A 117 -0.73 4.85 18.31
N ALA A 118 -0.78 6.19 18.26
CA ALA A 118 -0.14 7.06 19.24
C ALA A 118 -1.02 7.20 20.51
N PRO A 119 -0.42 7.27 21.71
CA PRO A 119 -1.16 7.51 22.95
C PRO A 119 -1.98 8.80 22.89
N GLY A 120 -3.29 8.72 23.20
CA GLY A 120 -4.20 9.87 23.14
C GLY A 120 -4.45 10.42 21.73
N GLY A 121 -3.97 9.73 20.69
CA GLY A 121 -4.26 10.03 19.30
C GLY A 121 -5.75 9.98 19.01
N ARG A 122 -6.17 10.76 18.00
CA ARG A 122 -7.54 10.70 17.47
C ARG A 122 -7.47 10.15 16.06
N SER A 123 -8.32 9.17 15.78
CA SER A 123 -8.51 8.59 14.45
C SER A 123 -9.98 8.61 14.06
N LEU A 124 -10.25 8.63 12.75
CA LEU A 124 -11.58 8.38 12.20
C LEU A 124 -11.80 6.89 11.92
N LEU A 125 -10.76 6.05 11.99
CA LEU A 125 -10.94 4.59 11.94
C LEU A 125 -11.92 4.15 13.04
N PRO A 126 -12.91 3.29 12.74
CA PRO A 126 -13.76 2.72 13.77
C PRO A 126 -12.94 1.89 14.76
N PRO A 127 -13.45 1.64 15.99
CA PRO A 127 -12.73 0.87 16.99
C PRO A 127 -12.26 -0.49 16.47
N ALA A 128 -10.97 -0.77 16.64
CA ALA A 128 -10.33 -2.04 16.38
C ALA A 128 -9.04 -2.16 17.21
N PRO A 129 -8.49 -3.38 17.41
CA PRO A 129 -7.17 -3.55 18.00
C PRO A 129 -6.09 -2.95 17.09
N MET A 130 -5.44 -1.89 17.56
CA MET A 130 -4.34 -1.21 16.86
C MET A 130 -3.01 -1.50 17.56
N MET A 131 -1.90 -1.48 16.81
CA MET A 131 -0.58 -1.52 17.43
C MET A 131 -0.31 -0.22 18.21
N ALA A 132 0.61 -0.27 19.18
CA ALA A 132 1.15 0.94 19.79
C ALA A 132 2.27 1.53 18.92
N LEU A 133 2.35 2.86 18.81
CA LEU A 133 3.41 3.56 18.05
C LEU A 133 4.82 3.13 18.49
N ALA A 134 5.02 2.88 19.79
CA ALA A 134 6.29 2.40 20.33
C ALA A 134 6.76 1.07 19.71
N ARG A 135 5.87 0.29 19.09
CA ARG A 135 6.19 -0.97 18.41
C ARG A 135 6.57 -0.78 16.93
N ALA A 136 6.59 0.44 16.40
CA ALA A 136 6.95 0.69 14.99
C ALA A 136 8.37 0.22 14.67
N ALA A 137 9.34 0.45 15.57
CA ALA A 137 10.71 -0.03 15.41
C ALA A 137 10.84 -1.57 15.42
N GLU A 138 9.84 -2.31 15.92
CA GLU A 138 9.83 -3.78 15.82
C GLU A 138 9.60 -4.23 14.39
N LEU A 139 8.76 -3.53 13.64
CA LEU A 139 8.49 -3.84 12.23
C LEU A 139 9.76 -3.68 11.37
N GLU A 140 10.56 -2.64 11.63
CA GLU A 140 11.83 -2.43 10.94
C GLU A 140 12.85 -3.53 11.26
N ARG A 141 12.90 -3.98 12.51
CA ARG A 141 13.72 -5.15 12.90
C ARG A 141 13.28 -6.44 12.20
N SER A 142 12.01 -6.54 11.80
CA SER A 142 11.49 -7.64 10.98
C SER A 142 11.68 -7.41 9.46
N GLY A 143 12.39 -6.35 9.04
CA GLY A 143 12.68 -6.07 7.63
C GLY A 143 11.56 -5.33 6.89
N MET A 144 10.62 -4.71 7.62
CA MET A 144 9.63 -3.83 7.02
C MET A 144 10.15 -2.39 6.90
N GLU A 145 9.73 -1.69 5.87
CA GLU A 145 9.88 -0.25 5.73
C GLU A 145 8.66 0.48 6.28
N ILE A 146 8.84 1.61 6.95
CA ILE A 146 7.73 2.42 7.48
C ILE A 146 7.38 3.59 6.55
N GLY A 147 6.09 3.73 6.28
CA GLY A 147 5.46 4.86 5.62
C GLY A 147 4.33 5.47 6.48
N SER A 148 3.86 6.64 6.07
CA SER A 148 2.75 7.33 6.73
C SER A 148 1.41 6.93 6.12
N HIS A 149 0.38 6.85 6.96
CA HIS A 149 -1.02 6.75 6.55
C HIS A 149 -1.88 7.88 7.14
N THR A 150 -1.31 9.08 7.25
CA THR A 150 -1.94 10.30 7.79
C THR A 150 -2.17 10.25 9.30
N VAL A 151 -2.80 11.27 9.87
CA VAL A 151 -3.09 11.33 11.30
C VAL A 151 -4.37 10.58 11.59
N THR A 152 -5.48 10.99 10.97
CA THR A 152 -6.80 10.50 11.36
C THR A 152 -7.42 9.54 10.35
N HIS A 153 -6.72 9.17 9.28
CA HIS A 153 -7.29 8.39 8.17
C HIS A 153 -8.45 9.13 7.45
N ALA A 154 -8.41 10.46 7.39
CA ALA A 154 -9.44 11.24 6.71
C ALA A 154 -9.37 11.12 5.17
N GLN A 155 -10.52 11.28 4.52
CA GLN A 155 -10.59 11.42 3.07
C GLN A 155 -9.93 12.75 2.62
N LEU A 156 -8.66 12.70 2.26
CA LEU A 156 -7.82 13.89 2.09
C LEU A 156 -8.33 14.93 1.07
N ASP A 157 -9.09 14.50 0.06
CA ASP A 157 -9.64 15.40 -0.96
C ASP A 157 -10.89 16.17 -0.52
N THR A 158 -11.45 15.85 0.65
CA THR A 158 -12.59 16.57 1.27
C THR A 158 -12.16 17.65 2.27
N LEU A 159 -10.90 17.64 2.71
CA LEU A 159 -10.40 18.53 3.75
C LEU A 159 -10.20 19.98 3.28
N SER A 160 -10.09 20.91 4.23
CA SER A 160 -9.52 22.24 3.96
C SER A 160 -8.01 22.14 3.70
N ALA A 161 -7.39 23.18 3.13
CA ALA A 161 -5.94 23.19 2.94
C ALA A 161 -5.18 23.11 4.28
N LYS A 162 -5.67 23.77 5.32
CA LYS A 162 -5.07 23.72 6.66
C LYS A 162 -5.14 22.31 7.24
N ALA A 163 -6.30 21.67 7.19
CA ALA A 163 -6.49 20.31 7.71
C ALA A 163 -5.68 19.28 6.91
N LEU A 164 -5.66 19.38 5.57
CA LEU A 164 -4.83 18.51 4.73
C LEU A 164 -3.33 18.66 5.04
N ALA A 165 -2.84 19.88 5.27
CA ALA A 165 -1.45 20.10 5.64
C ALA A 165 -1.12 19.54 7.04
N TYR A 166 -2.08 19.57 7.96
CA TYR A 166 -1.95 18.95 9.28
C TYR A 166 -1.85 17.42 9.15
N GLU A 167 -2.79 16.77 8.44
CA GLU A 167 -2.77 15.32 8.21
C GLU A 167 -1.44 14.82 7.65
N LEU A 168 -0.88 15.54 6.68
CA LEU A 168 0.32 15.12 5.97
C LEU A 168 1.60 15.34 6.79
N ARG A 169 1.76 16.53 7.40
CA ARG A 169 3.01 16.90 8.08
C ARG A 169 3.10 16.32 9.49
N THR A 170 1.99 16.32 10.23
CA THR A 170 2.00 15.84 11.62
C THR A 170 2.25 14.33 11.67
N SER A 171 1.62 13.56 10.78
CA SER A 171 1.85 12.11 10.72
C SER A 171 3.29 11.76 10.36
N LYS A 172 3.89 12.47 9.38
CA LYS A 172 5.31 12.34 9.04
C LYS A 172 6.18 12.63 10.27
N ALA A 173 6.00 13.80 10.88
CA ALA A 173 6.82 14.22 12.03
C ALA A 173 6.72 13.26 13.23
N VAL A 174 5.52 12.76 13.54
CA VAL A 174 5.33 11.79 14.64
C VAL A 174 6.10 10.49 14.38
N LEU A 175 6.08 9.98 13.15
CA LEU A 175 6.81 8.77 12.80
C LEU A 175 8.32 9.01 12.77
N GLU A 176 8.77 10.14 12.23
CA GLU A 176 10.19 10.52 12.19
C GLU A 176 10.77 10.71 13.59
N ASP A 177 10.02 11.31 14.51
CA ASP A 177 10.39 11.45 15.93
C ASP A 177 10.50 10.08 16.62
N ALA A 178 9.54 9.19 16.36
CA ALA A 178 9.53 7.85 16.96
C ALA A 178 10.65 6.92 16.44
N LEU A 179 11.06 7.07 15.17
CA LEU A 179 11.99 6.15 14.50
C LEU A 179 13.40 6.75 14.33
N GLY A 180 13.56 8.07 14.41
CA GLY A 180 14.86 8.74 14.31
C GLY A 180 15.41 8.86 12.89
N HIS A 181 14.61 8.63 11.85
CA HIS A 181 14.99 8.82 10.45
C HIS A 181 13.81 9.32 9.60
N GLU A 182 14.09 9.74 8.36
CA GLU A 182 13.09 10.29 7.44
C GLU A 182 12.03 9.26 7.02
N ILE A 183 10.76 9.68 6.97
CA ILE A 183 9.65 8.91 6.40
C ILE A 183 9.35 9.36 4.97
N ARG A 184 9.78 8.56 3.99
CA ARG A 184 9.75 8.94 2.57
C ARG A 184 8.40 8.72 1.90
N HIS A 185 7.56 7.83 2.41
CA HIS A 185 6.42 7.29 1.66
C HIS A 185 5.09 7.50 2.36
N LEU A 186 4.04 7.73 1.56
CA LEU A 186 2.66 7.91 2.01
C LEU A 186 1.75 6.86 1.35
N ALA A 187 0.75 6.35 2.07
CA ALA A 187 -0.43 5.76 1.45
C ALA A 187 -1.62 6.69 1.68
N TYR A 188 -2.43 6.93 0.64
CA TYR A 188 -3.64 7.73 0.81
C TYR A 188 -4.76 6.90 1.42
N PRO A 189 -5.41 7.37 2.50
CA PRO A 189 -6.64 6.76 3.00
C PRO A 189 -7.67 6.59 1.87
N HIS A 190 -8.25 5.39 1.77
CA HIS A 190 -9.19 4.98 0.71
C HIS A 190 -8.65 5.14 -0.74
N GLY A 191 -7.35 5.40 -0.91
CA GLY A 191 -6.74 5.67 -2.20
C GLY A 191 -7.08 7.04 -2.80
N TYR A 192 -7.72 7.97 -2.09
CA TYR A 192 -8.20 9.24 -2.67
C TYR A 192 -7.09 10.29 -2.82
N ASN A 193 -6.73 10.60 -4.07
CA ASN A 193 -5.54 11.39 -4.41
C ASN A 193 -5.80 12.51 -5.45
N SER A 194 -6.71 13.44 -5.18
CA SER A 194 -6.93 14.57 -6.09
C SER A 194 -5.62 15.32 -6.44
N PRO A 195 -5.52 16.06 -7.57
CA PRO A 195 -4.33 16.83 -7.91
C PRO A 195 -3.82 17.73 -6.77
N ARG A 196 -4.74 18.33 -6.00
CA ARG A 196 -4.41 19.12 -4.81
C ARG A 196 -3.72 18.28 -3.72
N VAL A 197 -4.26 17.09 -3.44
CA VAL A 197 -3.70 16.15 -2.45
C VAL A 197 -2.30 15.73 -2.85
N ARG A 198 -2.09 15.37 -4.12
CA ARG A 198 -0.76 14.98 -4.63
C ARG A 198 0.27 16.11 -4.51
N ALA A 199 -0.10 17.32 -4.92
CA ALA A 199 0.77 18.49 -4.79
C ALA A 199 1.11 18.81 -3.33
N MET A 200 0.15 18.68 -2.42
CA MET A 200 0.38 18.90 -0.99
C MET A 200 1.21 17.80 -0.34
N SER A 201 1.10 16.56 -0.81
CA SER A 201 1.93 15.44 -0.34
C SER A 201 3.39 15.66 -0.71
N ALA A 202 3.66 16.09 -1.94
CA ALA A 202 5.00 16.50 -2.36
C ALA A 202 5.55 17.67 -1.52
N ARG A 203 4.74 18.70 -1.27
CA ARG A 203 5.13 19.85 -0.42
C ARG A 203 5.34 19.49 1.05
N ALA A 204 4.73 18.41 1.53
CA ALA A 204 4.95 17.90 2.87
C ALA A 204 6.25 17.08 3.00
N GLY A 205 7.00 16.90 1.89
CA GLY A 205 8.27 16.19 1.90
C GLY A 205 8.15 14.68 1.67
N TYR A 206 6.98 14.16 1.30
CA TYR A 206 6.89 12.78 0.85
C TYR A 206 7.49 12.63 -0.54
N GLU A 207 8.29 11.60 -0.73
CA GLU A 207 8.87 11.27 -2.02
C GLU A 207 7.86 10.57 -2.93
N THR A 208 7.14 9.57 -2.43
CA THR A 208 6.13 8.85 -3.21
C THR A 208 4.84 8.69 -2.44
N ALA A 209 3.77 8.34 -3.17
CA ALA A 209 2.54 7.92 -2.54
C ALA A 209 1.83 6.81 -3.31
N THR A 210 1.26 5.86 -2.57
CA THR A 210 0.48 4.74 -3.10
C THR A 210 -1.01 5.06 -3.08
N ALA A 211 -1.74 4.54 -4.09
CA ALA A 211 -3.17 4.66 -4.23
C ALA A 211 -3.83 3.27 -4.34
N VAL A 212 -5.12 3.19 -3.99
CA VAL A 212 -5.91 1.96 -4.10
C VAL A 212 -6.68 1.99 -5.42
N ARG A 213 -6.06 1.44 -6.49
CA ARG A 213 -6.64 1.41 -7.84
C ARG A 213 -7.17 0.04 -8.25
N HIS A 214 -6.88 -0.99 -7.46
CA HIS A 214 -7.03 -2.40 -7.81
C HIS A 214 -6.43 -2.68 -9.20
N ALA A 215 -5.14 -2.38 -9.31
CA ALA A 215 -4.37 -2.46 -10.55
C ALA A 215 -2.93 -2.87 -10.26
N LEU A 216 -2.30 -3.53 -11.23
CA LEU A 216 -0.87 -3.81 -11.24
C LEU A 216 -0.11 -2.49 -11.46
N SER A 217 0.98 -2.30 -10.72
CA SER A 217 1.92 -1.19 -10.93
C SER A 217 2.84 -1.48 -12.12
N SER A 218 3.62 -0.50 -12.53
CA SER A 218 4.74 -0.67 -13.46
C SER A 218 5.94 0.22 -13.10
N GLY A 219 7.06 0.02 -13.81
CA GLY A 219 8.20 0.94 -13.74
C GLY A 219 7.93 2.34 -14.32
N ARG A 220 6.72 2.61 -14.82
CA ARG A 220 6.30 3.92 -15.35
C ARG A 220 5.16 4.54 -14.53
N ASP A 221 4.90 4.03 -13.33
CA ASP A 221 3.88 4.58 -12.46
C ASP A 221 4.12 6.06 -12.14
N GLU A 222 3.03 6.80 -11.92
CA GLU A 222 3.13 8.18 -11.45
C GLU A 222 3.58 8.17 -9.98
N ARG A 223 4.65 8.88 -9.63
CA ARG A 223 5.29 8.89 -8.30
C ARG A 223 4.33 9.02 -7.11
N TYR A 224 3.27 9.80 -7.26
CA TYR A 224 2.26 10.05 -6.23
C TYR A 224 0.93 9.31 -6.46
N ARG A 225 0.93 8.24 -7.29
CA ARG A 225 -0.21 7.39 -7.62
C ARG A 225 0.21 5.95 -7.94
N ILE A 226 1.19 5.43 -7.19
CA ILE A 226 1.64 4.04 -7.38
C ILE A 226 0.45 3.11 -7.13
N ALA A 227 0.15 2.25 -8.10
CA ALA A 227 -1.02 1.38 -8.05
C ALA A 227 -0.80 0.17 -7.14
N ARG A 228 -1.87 -0.23 -6.44
CA ARG A 228 -1.88 -1.41 -5.58
C ARG A 228 -3.09 -2.31 -5.86
N LEU A 229 -2.90 -3.59 -5.60
CA LEU A 229 -3.91 -4.64 -5.59
C LEU A 229 -4.43 -4.80 -4.17
N ILE A 230 -5.67 -4.34 -3.93
CA ILE A 230 -6.33 -4.57 -2.65
C ILE A 230 -6.64 -6.06 -2.49
N VAL A 231 -6.03 -6.67 -1.47
CA VAL A 231 -6.34 -8.02 -1.06
C VAL A 231 -7.58 -7.97 -0.17
N ARG A 232 -8.48 -8.93 -0.40
CA ARG A 232 -9.77 -9.07 0.29
C ARG A 232 -9.88 -10.49 0.80
N ARG A 233 -10.74 -10.71 1.80
CA ARG A 233 -11.01 -12.02 2.40
C ARG A 233 -11.38 -13.10 1.38
N THR A 234 -12.01 -12.69 0.27
CA THR A 234 -12.45 -13.58 -0.81
C THR A 234 -11.35 -13.98 -1.79
N HIS A 235 -10.20 -13.31 -1.79
CA HIS A 235 -9.12 -13.61 -2.75
C HIS A 235 -8.38 -14.88 -2.37
N THR A 236 -8.27 -15.77 -3.35
CA THR A 236 -7.67 -17.09 -3.24
C THR A 236 -6.21 -17.08 -3.66
N VAL A 237 -5.53 -18.23 -3.51
CA VAL A 237 -4.18 -18.42 -4.06
C VAL A 237 -4.16 -18.25 -5.58
N ALA A 238 -5.20 -18.70 -6.29
CA ALA A 238 -5.27 -18.57 -7.75
C ALA A 238 -5.34 -17.10 -8.21
N ASP A 239 -6.01 -16.23 -7.44
CA ASP A 239 -6.04 -14.79 -7.71
C ASP A 239 -4.64 -14.18 -7.56
N VAL A 240 -3.93 -14.55 -6.48
CA VAL A 240 -2.55 -14.12 -6.22
C VAL A 240 -1.62 -14.60 -7.34
N GLU A 241 -1.69 -15.86 -7.75
CA GLU A 241 -0.93 -16.41 -8.89
C GLU A 241 -1.23 -15.67 -10.20
N GLY A 242 -2.51 -15.37 -10.45
CA GLY A 242 -2.94 -14.57 -11.61
C GLY A 242 -2.28 -13.20 -11.63
N TRP A 243 -2.29 -12.48 -10.51
CA TRP A 243 -1.61 -11.19 -10.39
C TRP A 243 -0.08 -11.32 -10.50
N LEU A 244 0.52 -12.36 -9.92
CA LEU A 244 1.94 -12.67 -10.08
C LEU A 244 2.29 -13.01 -11.54
N ALA A 245 1.35 -13.46 -12.36
CA ALA A 245 1.52 -13.65 -13.80
C ALA A 245 1.24 -12.39 -14.63
N GLY A 246 0.84 -11.28 -14.00
CA GLY A 246 0.46 -10.03 -14.70
C GLY A 246 -0.95 -10.06 -15.30
N ALA A 247 -1.79 -11.01 -14.88
CA ALA A 247 -3.19 -11.13 -15.25
C ALA A 247 -4.11 -10.60 -14.13
N GLY A 248 -5.43 -10.67 -14.31
CA GLY A 248 -6.41 -10.38 -13.26
C GLY A 248 -6.63 -8.89 -12.91
N ALA A 249 -5.76 -7.98 -13.39
CA ALA A 249 -5.95 -6.54 -13.23
C ALA A 249 -5.33 -5.74 -14.38
N ARG A 250 -5.73 -4.47 -14.51
CA ARG A 250 -5.09 -3.54 -15.46
C ARG A 250 -3.70 -3.15 -14.96
N VAL A 251 -2.80 -2.81 -15.89
CA VAL A 251 -1.47 -2.28 -15.57
C VAL A 251 -1.49 -0.74 -15.62
N ALA A 252 -1.04 -0.09 -14.55
CA ALA A 252 -0.84 1.34 -14.44
C ALA A 252 0.43 1.80 -15.21
N PRO A 253 0.55 3.08 -15.60
CA PRO A 253 -0.41 4.16 -15.39
C PRO A 253 -1.54 4.18 -16.44
N TYR A 254 -2.71 4.65 -16.02
CA TYR A 254 -3.79 5.08 -16.91
C TYR A 254 -4.55 6.26 -16.29
N ARG A 255 -5.25 7.04 -17.12
CA ARG A 255 -6.02 8.22 -16.66
C ARG A 255 -7.24 7.80 -15.83
N ASP A 256 -7.68 8.68 -14.94
CA ASP A 256 -8.94 8.50 -14.21
C ASP A 256 -10.11 8.52 -15.20
N GLY A 257 -11.05 7.59 -15.05
CA GLY A 257 -12.28 7.57 -15.84
C GLY A 257 -13.30 8.61 -15.35
N PRO A 258 -14.33 8.92 -16.16
CA PRO A 258 -15.35 9.91 -15.82
C PRO A 258 -16.11 9.53 -14.53
N ARG A 259 -16.36 8.23 -14.30
CA ARG A 259 -17.00 7.74 -13.06
C ARG A 259 -16.18 8.09 -11.80
N THR A 260 -14.86 7.89 -11.85
CA THR A 260 -13.95 8.24 -10.74
C THR A 260 -13.94 9.75 -10.48
N ILE A 261 -13.98 10.55 -11.54
CA ILE A 261 -14.03 12.02 -11.44
C ILE A 261 -15.37 12.47 -10.83
N ALA A 262 -16.49 11.92 -11.29
CA ALA A 262 -17.82 12.21 -10.75
C ALA A 262 -17.95 11.83 -9.27
N TRP A 263 -17.47 10.63 -8.89
CA TRP A 263 -17.45 10.17 -7.50
C TRP A 263 -16.64 11.10 -6.60
N ARG A 264 -15.48 11.59 -7.08
CA ARG A 264 -14.68 12.58 -6.36
C ARG A 264 -15.45 13.87 -6.09
N TRP A 265 -16.17 14.40 -7.09
CA TRP A 265 -16.98 15.61 -6.93
C TRP A 265 -18.11 15.41 -5.92
N TYR A 266 -18.82 14.28 -6.01
CA TYR A 266 -19.88 13.92 -5.07
C TYR A 266 -19.39 13.92 -3.61
N ARG A 267 -18.29 13.22 -3.32
CA ARG A 267 -17.74 13.15 -1.95
C ARG A 267 -17.34 14.52 -1.41
N ARG A 268 -16.72 15.34 -2.25
CA ARG A 268 -16.35 16.71 -1.87
C ARG A 268 -17.57 17.57 -1.55
N ALA A 269 -18.64 17.47 -2.35
CA ALA A 269 -19.89 18.18 -2.08
C ALA A 269 -20.55 17.69 -0.77
N ARG A 270 -20.64 16.37 -0.56
CA ARG A 270 -21.18 15.79 0.68
C ARG A 270 -20.42 16.28 1.92
N ALA A 271 -19.09 16.30 1.87
CA ALA A 271 -18.27 16.70 3.00
C ALA A 271 -18.37 18.20 3.36
N VAL A 272 -18.73 19.06 2.41
CA VAL A 272 -19.04 20.47 2.70
C VAL A 272 -20.30 20.59 3.56
N VAL A 273 -21.25 19.68 3.40
CA VAL A 273 -22.52 19.69 4.13
C VAL A 273 -22.42 18.97 5.47
N HIS A 274 -21.73 17.82 5.52
CA HIS A 274 -21.74 16.92 6.68
C HIS A 274 -20.39 16.83 7.44
N GLY A 275 -19.33 17.48 6.93
CA GLY A 275 -17.98 17.33 7.46
C GLY A 275 -17.29 16.04 6.98
N PRO A 276 -16.01 15.85 7.35
CA PRO A 276 -15.27 14.62 7.04
C PRO A 276 -15.70 13.48 7.96
N GLU A 277 -16.16 12.38 7.37
CA GLU A 277 -16.51 11.13 8.07
C GLU A 277 -15.64 9.98 7.54
N PHE A 278 -15.52 8.93 8.35
CA PHE A 278 -15.00 7.65 7.87
C PHE A 278 -15.87 7.12 6.72
N ALA A 279 -15.23 6.67 5.65
CA ALA A 279 -15.90 5.97 4.54
C ALA A 279 -15.44 4.52 4.54
N GLY A 280 -15.98 3.73 5.46
CA GLY A 280 -15.90 2.27 5.45
C GLY A 280 -16.95 1.68 4.53
#